data_AF-A0A8C0ZSP5-F1
#
_entry.id   AF-A0A8C0ZSP5-F1
#
_cell.length_a   1.000
_cell.length_b   1.000
_cell.length_c   1.000
_cell.angle_alpha   90.00
_cell.angle_beta   90.00
_cell.angle_gamma   90.00
#
_symmetry.space_group_name_H-M   'P 1'
#
loop_
_entity.id
_entity.type
_entity.pdbx_description
1 polymer ?
#
loop_
_entity_poly.entity_id
_entity_poly.type
_entity_poly.pdbx_seq_one_letter_code
_entity_poly.pdbx_strand_id
1 'polypeptide(L)'
;MTTSHQPQDRYKAVWFIFFMLGLGTLLPWNFFMTATAYFTNRLDLSHNVSLVTAELSKDIQASATPAAPSSGRNSLTAIFNNVMTLCAMLPLLLFTCLNSFLHQRIPQSVRILGSLVSILLLFLVTAVLVKVQMDPLPFFVITMIKIMLINSFGAILQGSLFGLAGLLPASYTTPIMSGQGLAGIFASVAMICAIASGSELSESAFGYFITACMVVILAIICYLALPKLEFYRYYQQLKLEGPGEQETKLDLISKGEESTAVKEEPGVSAPNSQPTSRSHSVKAIFKNISVLAFSVCFIFTITIGLFPAVTAEVKSTIVGTSSWEAYFIPVSCFLTFNIFDWLGRSLTAVFMWESTARR
;
A
#
# COMPACT_ATOMS: atom_id res chain seq x y z
N MET A 1 -19.89 -26.84 30.48
CA MET A 1 -20.63 -25.88 29.64
C MET A 1 -19.70 -24.73 29.27
N THR A 2 -19.00 -24.81 28.14
CA THR A 2 -18.33 -23.64 27.53
C THR A 2 -18.94 -23.45 26.17
N THR A 3 -20.04 -22.72 26.11
CA THR A 3 -20.54 -22.18 24.85
C THR A 3 -19.48 -21.22 24.34
N SER A 4 -18.71 -21.66 23.34
CA SER A 4 -17.73 -20.81 22.64
C SER A 4 -18.48 -19.71 21.88
N HIS A 5 -18.92 -18.68 22.61
CA HIS A 5 -19.45 -17.47 22.00
C HIS A 5 -18.31 -16.82 21.23
N GLN A 6 -18.46 -16.74 19.91
CA GLN A 6 -17.60 -15.93 19.07
C GLN A 6 -17.52 -14.52 19.66
N PRO A 7 -16.34 -14.03 20.06
CA PRO A 7 -16.22 -12.73 20.68
C PRO A 7 -16.67 -11.66 19.69
N GLN A 8 -17.34 -10.63 20.20
CA GLN A 8 -17.71 -9.47 19.41
C GLN A 8 -16.53 -8.47 19.40
N ASP A 9 -16.26 -7.83 18.26
CA ASP A 9 -15.28 -6.74 18.18
C ASP A 9 -15.81 -5.51 18.94
N ARG A 10 -15.50 -5.45 20.24
CA ARG A 10 -15.91 -4.36 21.13
C ARG A 10 -15.37 -3.03 20.60
N TYR A 11 -16.25 -2.04 20.47
CA TYR A 11 -15.96 -0.71 19.91
C TYR A 11 -15.44 -0.71 18.46
N LYS A 12 -15.57 -1.81 17.72
CA LYS A 12 -15.01 -1.94 16.36
C LYS A 12 -13.50 -1.65 16.33
N ALA A 13 -12.78 -2.00 17.40
CA ALA A 13 -11.38 -1.66 17.57
C ALA A 13 -10.49 -2.38 16.54
N VAL A 14 -10.75 -3.67 16.27
CA VAL A 14 -10.02 -4.41 15.23
C VAL A 14 -10.33 -3.83 13.86
N TRP A 15 -11.58 -3.51 13.59
CA TRP A 15 -11.99 -2.87 12.32
C TRP A 15 -11.24 -1.56 12.08
N PHE A 16 -11.16 -0.69 13.10
CA PHE A 16 -10.45 0.59 13.04
C PHE A 16 -8.94 0.42 12.88
N ILE A 17 -8.34 -0.58 13.54
CA ILE A 17 -6.92 -0.88 13.33
C ILE A 17 -6.66 -1.28 11.88
N PHE A 18 -7.50 -2.14 11.28
CA PHE A 18 -7.36 -2.53 9.88
C PHE A 18 -7.54 -1.35 8.93
N PHE A 19 -8.44 -0.43 9.27
CA PHE A 19 -8.58 0.85 8.57
C PHE A 19 -7.31 1.70 8.63
N MET A 20 -6.73 1.89 9.82
CA MET A 20 -5.49 2.65 9.99
C MET A 20 -4.28 1.98 9.31
N LEU A 21 -4.24 0.65 9.29
CA LEU A 21 -3.21 -0.09 8.54
C LEU A 21 -3.35 0.13 7.03
N GLY A 22 -4.58 0.12 6.50
CA GLY A 22 -4.87 0.47 5.11
C GLY A 22 -4.40 1.89 4.78
N LEU A 23 -4.74 2.87 5.61
CA LEU A 23 -4.28 4.25 5.47
C LEU A 23 -2.74 4.34 5.45
N GLY A 24 -2.06 3.68 6.38
CA GLY A 24 -0.60 3.63 6.47
C GLY A 24 0.09 2.93 5.29
N THR A 25 -0.62 2.11 4.51
CA THR A 25 -0.04 1.46 3.32
C THR A 25 0.08 2.37 2.11
N LEU A 26 -0.88 3.27 1.90
CA LEU A 26 -0.94 4.08 0.68
C LEU A 26 -0.71 5.56 0.90
N LEU A 27 -0.98 6.12 2.09
CA LEU A 27 -0.79 7.56 2.31
C LEU A 27 0.66 8.00 2.03
N PRO A 28 1.71 7.29 2.48
CA PRO A 28 3.08 7.68 2.17
C PRO A 28 3.34 7.73 0.66
N TRP A 29 2.93 6.69 -0.07
CA TRP A 29 3.12 6.64 -1.52
C TRP A 29 2.30 7.71 -2.26
N ASN A 30 1.06 7.95 -1.85
CA ASN A 30 0.22 8.99 -2.44
C ASN A 30 0.83 10.38 -2.25
N PHE A 31 1.34 10.68 -1.06
CA PHE A 31 2.06 11.93 -0.80
C PHE A 31 3.37 12.04 -1.58
N PHE A 32 4.07 10.93 -1.80
CA PHE A 32 5.24 10.91 -2.68
C PHE A 32 4.86 11.26 -4.13
N MET A 33 3.79 10.66 -4.66
CA MET A 33 3.25 10.98 -5.98
C MET A 33 2.80 12.44 -6.08
N THR A 34 2.11 12.97 -5.07
CA THR A 34 1.72 14.38 -5.00
C THR A 34 2.92 15.31 -5.01
N ALA A 35 4.04 14.91 -4.41
CA ALA A 35 5.30 15.67 -4.41
C ALA A 35 6.08 15.61 -5.74
N THR A 36 5.54 15.01 -6.80
CA THR A 36 6.23 14.91 -8.11
C THR A 36 6.69 16.27 -8.64
N ALA A 37 5.86 17.31 -8.51
CA ALA A 37 6.20 18.68 -8.92
C ALA A 37 7.42 19.23 -8.18
N TYR A 38 7.61 18.86 -6.92
CA TYR A 38 8.79 19.22 -6.15
C TYR A 38 10.05 18.55 -6.71
N PHE A 39 9.99 17.24 -7.00
CA PHE A 39 11.14 16.51 -7.51
C PHE A 39 11.59 17.01 -8.88
N THR A 40 10.65 17.26 -9.80
CA THR A 40 10.95 17.77 -11.14
C THR A 40 11.51 19.20 -11.07
N ASN A 41 10.87 20.10 -10.30
CA ASN A 41 11.36 21.46 -10.14
C ASN A 41 12.76 21.52 -9.52
N ARG A 42 13.06 20.65 -8.54
CA ARG A 42 14.38 20.58 -7.93
C ARG A 42 15.47 20.10 -8.89
N LEU A 43 15.15 19.15 -9.77
CA LEU A 43 16.07 18.68 -10.81
C LEU A 43 16.39 19.79 -11.82
N ASP A 44 15.42 20.65 -12.13
CA ASP A 44 15.61 21.81 -13.01
C ASP A 44 16.45 22.93 -12.34
N LEU A 45 16.13 23.29 -11.09
CA LEU A 45 16.78 24.42 -10.41
C LEU A 45 18.26 24.17 -10.06
N SER A 46 18.59 22.95 -9.65
CA SER A 46 19.98 22.57 -9.31
C SER A 46 20.91 22.63 -10.53
N HIS A 47 20.38 22.45 -11.73
CA HIS A 47 21.14 22.62 -12.97
C HIS A 47 21.42 24.10 -13.28
N ASN A 48 20.48 25.00 -13.00
CA ASN A 48 20.65 26.44 -13.24
C ASN A 48 21.71 27.06 -12.33
N VAL A 49 21.77 26.65 -11.06
CA VAL A 49 22.80 27.14 -10.11
C VAL A 49 24.20 26.61 -10.46
N SER A 50 24.30 25.36 -10.90
CA SER A 50 25.55 24.78 -11.41
C SER A 50 26.04 25.53 -12.66
N LEU A 51 25.13 25.91 -13.57
CA LEU A 51 25.46 26.74 -14.74
C LEU A 51 25.92 28.14 -14.37
N VAL A 52 25.26 28.84 -13.45
CA VAL A 52 25.70 30.18 -13.00
C VAL A 52 27.09 30.10 -12.35
N THR A 53 27.36 29.06 -11.57
CA THR A 53 28.69 28.84 -10.97
C THR A 53 29.74 28.50 -12.04
N ALA A 54 29.36 27.79 -13.10
CA ALA A 54 30.20 27.47 -14.26
C ALA A 54 30.45 28.68 -15.18
N GLU A 55 29.50 29.61 -15.31
CA GLU A 55 29.69 30.86 -16.05
C GLU A 55 30.51 31.87 -15.24
N LEU A 56 30.26 31.99 -13.94
CA LEU A 56 31.07 32.84 -13.05
C LEU A 56 32.53 32.36 -12.95
N SER A 57 32.77 31.04 -13.08
CA SER A 57 34.13 30.49 -13.18
C SER A 57 34.76 30.61 -14.57
N LYS A 58 33.95 30.75 -15.64
CA LYS A 58 34.45 31.06 -16.99
C LYS A 58 34.80 32.53 -17.18
N ASP A 59 34.19 33.44 -16.42
CA ASP A 59 34.57 34.86 -16.44
C ASP A 59 35.98 35.13 -15.88
N ILE A 60 36.61 34.13 -15.25
CA ILE A 60 38.01 34.17 -14.79
C ILE A 60 38.98 33.58 -15.84
N GLN A 61 38.49 32.89 -16.87
CA GLN A 61 39.36 32.27 -17.89
C GLN A 61 38.79 32.46 -19.30
N ALA A 62 39.14 33.60 -19.90
CA ALA A 62 38.90 33.88 -21.30
C ALA A 62 39.54 32.83 -22.22
N SER A 63 38.82 32.55 -23.33
CA SER A 63 39.24 31.85 -24.54
C SER A 63 39.27 30.31 -24.51
N ALA A 64 38.20 29.68 -25.03
CA ALA A 64 38.27 28.78 -26.19
C ALA A 64 36.91 28.11 -26.50
N THR A 65 36.48 28.26 -27.76
CA THR A 65 35.59 27.40 -28.57
C THR A 65 34.13 27.19 -28.12
N PRO A 66 33.12 27.37 -29.00
CA PRO A 66 31.73 27.05 -28.67
C PRO A 66 31.56 25.53 -28.59
N ALA A 67 31.64 24.98 -27.38
CA ALA A 67 31.22 23.61 -27.12
C ALA A 67 29.72 23.51 -27.37
N ALA A 68 29.35 22.59 -28.27
CA ALA A 68 27.98 22.24 -28.60
C ALA A 68 27.12 22.08 -27.33
N PRO A 69 25.83 22.43 -27.37
CA PRO A 69 25.01 22.35 -26.19
C PRO A 69 24.87 20.88 -25.76
N SER A 70 25.56 20.47 -24.69
CA SER A 70 25.29 19.27 -23.89
C SER A 70 23.80 18.88 -23.89
N SER A 71 23.51 17.79 -24.60
CA SER A 71 22.18 17.18 -24.78
C SER A 71 21.57 16.60 -23.48
N GLY A 72 22.30 16.62 -22.36
CA GLY A 72 21.78 16.20 -21.04
C GLY A 72 20.90 17.25 -20.35
N ARG A 73 20.74 18.44 -20.95
CA ARG A 73 20.14 19.67 -20.41
C ARG A 73 18.69 19.56 -19.90
N ASN A 74 17.88 18.63 -20.44
CA ASN A 74 16.45 18.47 -20.11
C ASN A 74 16.04 17.01 -19.86
N SER A 75 16.99 16.07 -19.85
CA SER A 75 16.66 14.64 -19.93
C SER A 75 16.13 14.08 -18.61
N LEU A 76 16.72 14.45 -17.47
CA LEU A 76 16.39 13.85 -16.16
C LEU A 76 14.96 14.17 -15.70
N THR A 77 14.54 15.44 -15.83
CA THR A 77 13.17 15.87 -15.52
C THR A 77 12.15 15.23 -16.46
N ALA A 78 12.45 15.18 -17.77
CA ALA A 78 11.57 14.58 -18.77
C ALA A 78 11.36 13.07 -18.57
N ILE A 79 12.41 12.34 -18.13
CA ILE A 79 12.30 10.89 -17.87
C ILE A 79 11.81 10.57 -16.45
N PHE A 80 11.73 11.55 -15.54
CA PHE A 80 11.47 11.32 -14.11
C PHE A 80 10.21 10.50 -13.85
N ASN A 81 9.08 10.89 -14.43
CA ASN A 81 7.80 10.17 -14.26
C ASN A 81 7.84 8.75 -14.83
N ASN A 82 8.50 8.56 -15.98
CA ASN A 82 8.62 7.26 -16.63
C ASN A 82 9.51 6.32 -15.79
N VAL A 83 10.66 6.82 -15.34
CA VAL A 83 11.60 6.03 -14.51
C VAL A 83 11.01 5.77 -13.13
N MET A 84 10.34 6.75 -12.50
CA MET A 84 9.62 6.55 -11.24
C MET A 84 8.59 5.43 -11.39
N THR A 85 7.79 5.45 -12.46
CA THR A 85 6.76 4.43 -12.71
C THR A 85 7.39 3.05 -12.86
N LEU A 86 8.48 2.92 -13.62
CA LEU A 86 9.20 1.66 -13.78
C LEU A 86 9.78 1.16 -12.44
N CYS A 87 10.45 2.06 -11.70
CA CYS A 87 11.01 1.78 -10.38
C CYS A 87 9.95 1.47 -9.32
N ALA A 88 8.70 1.91 -9.49
CA ALA A 88 7.60 1.59 -8.59
C ALA A 88 6.95 0.25 -8.96
N MET A 89 6.55 0.09 -10.22
CA MET A 89 5.71 -1.03 -10.66
C MET A 89 6.48 -2.35 -10.74
N LEU A 90 7.74 -2.35 -11.20
CA LEU A 90 8.52 -3.59 -11.30
C LEU A 90 8.77 -4.23 -9.92
N PRO A 91 9.28 -3.49 -8.90
CA PRO A 91 9.46 -4.08 -7.58
C PRO A 91 8.12 -4.42 -6.92
N LEU A 92 7.08 -3.60 -7.09
CA LEU A 92 5.75 -3.90 -6.58
C LEU A 92 5.24 -5.26 -7.10
N LEU A 93 5.33 -5.51 -8.41
CA LEU A 93 4.94 -6.78 -9.01
C LEU A 93 5.82 -7.94 -8.52
N LEU A 94 7.15 -7.77 -8.60
CA LEU A 94 8.12 -8.80 -8.20
C LEU A 94 7.91 -9.23 -6.75
N PHE A 95 7.87 -8.28 -5.82
CA PHE A 95 7.74 -8.58 -4.40
C PHE A 95 6.33 -9.04 -4.02
N THR A 96 5.28 -8.66 -4.76
CA THR A 96 3.94 -9.23 -4.56
C THR A 96 3.94 -10.71 -4.92
N CYS A 97 4.53 -11.08 -6.06
CA CYS A 97 4.68 -12.49 -6.46
C CYS A 97 5.60 -13.27 -5.51
N LEU A 98 6.73 -12.69 -5.11
CA LEU A 98 7.65 -13.32 -4.17
C LEU A 98 7.02 -13.47 -2.78
N ASN A 99 6.16 -12.55 -2.34
CA ASN A 99 5.46 -12.66 -1.07
C ASN A 99 4.59 -13.93 -1.00
N SER A 100 4.08 -14.44 -2.15
CA SER A 100 3.41 -15.74 -2.24
C SER A 100 4.31 -16.94 -1.88
N PHE A 101 5.63 -16.79 -1.86
CA PHE A 101 6.57 -17.81 -1.37
C PHE A 101 7.15 -17.44 0.00
N LEU A 102 7.50 -16.16 0.20
CA LEU A 102 8.07 -15.67 1.46
C LEU A 102 7.09 -15.79 2.62
N HIS A 103 5.76 -15.81 2.37
CA HIS A 103 4.79 -15.88 3.45
C HIS A 103 4.85 -17.16 4.29
N GLN A 104 5.40 -18.24 3.74
CA GLN A 104 5.58 -19.51 4.45
C GLN A 104 6.85 -19.50 5.30
N ARG A 105 7.86 -18.72 4.90
CA ARG A 105 9.20 -18.71 5.52
C ARG A 105 9.34 -17.66 6.61
N ILE A 106 8.67 -16.52 6.47
CA ILE A 106 8.83 -15.37 7.36
C ILE A 106 7.56 -15.12 8.17
N PRO A 107 7.64 -15.02 9.51
CA PRO A 107 6.49 -14.71 10.35
C PRO A 107 5.76 -13.44 9.91
N GLN A 108 4.43 -13.45 9.97
CA GLN A 108 3.58 -12.33 9.53
C GLN A 108 3.94 -11.00 10.23
N SER A 109 4.27 -11.06 11.53
CA SER A 109 4.61 -9.86 12.30
C SER A 109 5.93 -9.24 11.89
N VAL A 110 6.93 -10.06 11.53
CA VAL A 110 8.18 -9.57 10.98
C VAL A 110 7.96 -8.93 9.61
N ARG A 111 7.13 -9.54 8.75
CA ARG A 111 6.80 -8.98 7.44
C ARG A 111 6.08 -7.64 7.53
N ILE A 112 5.03 -7.54 8.35
CA ILE A 112 4.23 -6.30 8.49
C ILE A 112 5.03 -5.22 9.21
N LEU A 113 5.52 -5.49 10.42
CA LEU A 113 6.24 -4.50 11.23
C LEU A 113 7.57 -4.10 10.59
N GLY A 114 8.32 -5.06 10.06
CA GLY A 114 9.57 -4.80 9.36
C GLY A 114 9.37 -3.93 8.12
N SER A 115 8.30 -4.17 7.34
CA SER A 115 7.99 -3.31 6.19
C SER A 115 7.57 -1.91 6.61
N LEU A 116 6.73 -1.76 7.64
CA LEU A 116 6.33 -0.45 8.16
C LEU A 116 7.53 0.37 8.68
N VAL A 117 8.43 -0.26 9.45
CA VAL A 117 9.65 0.39 9.95
C VAL A 117 10.58 0.77 8.80
N SER A 118 10.73 -0.08 7.79
CA SER A 118 11.56 0.21 6.61
C SER A 118 10.99 1.37 5.80
N ILE A 119 9.67 1.41 5.58
CA ILE A 119 8.99 2.52 4.91
C ILE A 119 9.17 3.82 5.72
N LEU A 120 8.98 3.78 7.05
CA LEU A 120 9.19 4.93 7.92
C LEU A 120 10.60 5.51 7.76
N LEU A 121 11.63 4.66 7.80
CA LEU A 121 13.02 5.10 7.64
C LEU A 121 13.26 5.71 6.25
N LEU A 122 12.74 5.11 5.18
CA LEU A 122 12.89 5.62 3.81
C LEU A 122 12.20 6.98 3.62
N PHE A 123 11.04 7.20 4.25
CA PHE A 123 10.35 8.49 4.22
C PHE A 123 11.06 9.54 5.08
N LEU A 124 11.61 9.15 6.24
CA LEU A 124 12.42 10.05 7.06
C LEU A 124 13.67 10.51 6.31
N VAL A 125 14.38 9.58 5.67
CA VAL A 125 15.51 9.90 4.76
C VAL A 125 15.05 10.82 3.64
N THR A 126 13.85 10.64 3.09
CA THR A 126 13.31 11.52 2.06
C THR A 126 13.02 12.92 2.58
N ALA A 127 12.45 13.07 3.77
CA ALA A 127 12.25 14.37 4.42
C ALA A 127 13.58 15.10 4.68
N VAL A 128 14.61 14.38 5.16
CA VAL A 128 15.96 14.95 5.33
C VAL A 128 16.53 15.38 3.97
N LEU A 129 16.35 14.55 2.94
CA LEU A 129 16.83 14.85 1.59
C LEU A 129 16.25 16.16 1.04
N VAL A 130 15.04 16.55 1.48
CA VAL A 130 14.43 17.82 1.05
C VAL A 130 15.28 19.03 1.44
N LYS A 131 15.92 18.99 2.61
CA LYS A 131 16.69 20.11 3.17
C LYS A 131 18.19 20.06 2.81
N VAL A 132 18.71 18.89 2.46
CA VAL A 132 20.13 18.72 2.07
C VAL A 132 20.33 19.16 0.63
N GLN A 133 21.28 20.07 0.37
CA GLN A 133 21.67 20.44 -1.00
C GLN A 133 22.46 19.29 -1.64
N MET A 134 22.10 18.91 -2.86
CA MET A 134 22.75 17.83 -3.62
C MET A 134 22.65 18.11 -5.11
N ASP A 135 23.62 17.59 -5.86
CA ASP A 135 23.62 17.64 -7.32
C ASP A 135 22.44 16.86 -7.95
N PRO A 136 21.98 17.25 -9.15
CA PRO A 136 20.78 16.67 -9.76
C PRO A 136 20.88 15.15 -10.00
N LEU A 137 22.03 14.66 -10.50
CA LEU A 137 22.20 13.24 -10.83
C LEU A 137 22.22 12.33 -9.58
N PRO A 138 23.03 12.62 -8.53
CA PRO A 138 22.94 11.88 -7.27
C PRO A 138 21.54 11.94 -6.64
N PHE A 139 20.89 13.10 -6.65
CA PHE A 139 19.51 13.25 -6.15
C PHE A 139 18.53 12.35 -6.90
N PHE A 140 18.61 12.32 -8.23
CA PHE A 140 17.78 11.45 -9.07
C PHE A 140 18.00 9.97 -8.74
N VAL A 141 19.24 9.50 -8.75
CA VAL A 141 19.57 8.08 -8.53
C VAL A 141 19.15 7.62 -7.14
N ILE A 142 19.49 8.40 -6.10
CA ILE A 142 19.09 8.09 -4.72
C ILE A 142 17.56 8.06 -4.60
N THR A 143 16.85 8.98 -5.25
CA THR A 143 15.39 9.01 -5.24
C THR A 143 14.79 7.77 -5.90
N MET A 144 15.32 7.34 -7.05
CA MET A 144 14.86 6.13 -7.74
C MET A 144 15.11 4.85 -6.94
N ILE A 145 16.29 4.72 -6.31
CA ILE A 145 16.59 3.59 -5.42
C ILE A 145 15.59 3.54 -4.25
N LYS A 146 15.29 4.69 -3.63
CA LYS A 146 14.28 4.74 -2.56
C LYS A 146 12.90 4.35 -3.05
N ILE A 147 12.47 4.81 -4.23
CA ILE A 147 11.18 4.41 -4.82
C ILE A 147 11.10 2.89 -4.98
N MET A 148 12.17 2.25 -5.46
CA MET A 148 12.23 0.80 -5.58
C MET A 148 12.08 0.10 -4.22
N LEU A 149 12.79 0.58 -3.20
CA LEU A 149 12.73 0.01 -1.86
C LEU A 149 11.34 0.22 -1.22
N ILE A 150 10.77 1.43 -1.33
CA ILE A 150 9.43 1.75 -0.82
C ILE A 150 8.39 0.82 -1.43
N ASN A 151 8.42 0.61 -2.74
CA ASN A 151 7.47 -0.26 -3.43
C ASN A 151 7.71 -1.76 -3.12
N SER A 152 8.96 -2.17 -2.89
CA SER A 152 9.29 -3.53 -2.47
C SER A 152 8.70 -3.86 -1.09
N PHE A 153 8.96 -3.01 -0.09
CA PHE A 153 8.38 -3.18 1.24
C PHE A 153 6.87 -2.94 1.24
N GLY A 154 6.37 -2.02 0.40
CA GLY A 154 4.94 -1.78 0.18
C GLY A 154 4.23 -3.04 -0.32
N ALA A 155 4.82 -3.77 -1.27
CA ALA A 155 4.30 -5.04 -1.77
C ALA A 155 4.19 -6.11 -0.67
N ILE A 156 5.27 -6.26 0.12
CA ILE A 156 5.30 -7.20 1.25
C ILE A 156 4.24 -6.82 2.29
N LEU A 157 4.13 -5.53 2.63
CA LEU A 157 3.16 -5.00 3.57
C LEU A 157 1.72 -5.25 3.12
N GLN A 158 1.36 -4.80 1.91
CA GLN A 158 0.00 -4.95 1.37
C GLN A 158 -0.38 -6.43 1.26
N GLY A 159 0.48 -7.26 0.66
CA GLY A 159 0.19 -8.69 0.53
C GLY A 159 0.07 -9.39 1.89
N SER A 160 0.87 -9.00 2.88
CA SER A 160 0.77 -9.55 4.24
C SER A 160 -0.49 -9.08 4.98
N LEU A 161 -0.92 -7.83 4.78
CA LEU A 161 -2.14 -7.28 5.37
C LEU A 161 -3.40 -7.92 4.79
N PHE A 162 -3.49 -8.07 3.46
CA PHE A 162 -4.61 -8.79 2.84
C PHE A 162 -4.61 -10.28 3.22
N GLY A 163 -3.42 -10.90 3.32
CA GLY A 163 -3.29 -12.26 3.85
C GLY A 163 -3.73 -12.39 5.32
N LEU A 164 -3.54 -11.34 6.13
CA LEU A 164 -4.02 -11.29 7.51
C LEU A 164 -5.55 -11.07 7.56
N ALA A 165 -6.08 -10.16 6.74
CA ALA A 165 -7.51 -9.90 6.64
C ALA A 165 -8.31 -11.13 6.17
N GLY A 166 -7.71 -11.97 5.32
CA GLY A 166 -8.30 -13.23 4.88
C GLY A 166 -8.54 -14.26 6.00
N LEU A 167 -8.02 -14.03 7.21
CA LEU A 167 -8.31 -14.87 8.39
C LEU A 167 -9.56 -14.42 9.15
N LEU A 168 -9.97 -13.17 8.96
CA LEU A 168 -11.11 -12.55 9.61
C LEU A 168 -12.33 -12.64 8.68
N PRO A 169 -13.55 -12.38 9.18
CA PRO A 169 -14.73 -12.27 8.34
C PRO A 169 -14.49 -11.30 7.17
N ALA A 170 -15.12 -11.55 6.02
CA ALA A 170 -14.91 -10.76 4.79
C ALA A 170 -15.07 -9.23 4.99
N SER A 171 -15.86 -8.81 5.98
CA SER A 171 -16.04 -7.41 6.38
C SER A 171 -14.79 -6.72 6.94
N TYR A 172 -13.69 -7.45 7.20
CA TYR A 172 -12.40 -6.91 7.68
C TYR A 172 -11.36 -6.74 6.57
N THR A 173 -11.66 -7.12 5.33
CA THR A 173 -10.88 -6.70 4.15
C THR A 173 -11.26 -5.29 3.71
N THR A 174 -12.54 -4.95 3.78
CA THR A 174 -13.05 -3.63 3.43
C THR A 174 -12.41 -2.46 4.19
N PRO A 175 -12.12 -2.52 5.50
CA PRO A 175 -11.56 -1.40 6.23
C PRO A 175 -10.17 -1.05 5.71
N ILE A 176 -9.35 -2.05 5.35
CA ILE A 176 -8.07 -1.83 4.69
C ILE A 176 -8.28 -1.04 3.41
N MET A 177 -9.22 -1.48 2.55
CA MET A 177 -9.51 -0.80 1.28
C MET A 177 -10.07 0.61 1.51
N SER A 178 -10.95 0.81 2.50
CA SER A 178 -11.49 2.12 2.84
C SER A 178 -10.40 3.07 3.35
N GLY A 179 -9.48 2.60 4.20
CA GLY A 179 -8.33 3.38 4.65
C GLY A 179 -7.40 3.76 3.49
N GLN A 180 -7.20 2.85 2.54
CA GLN A 180 -6.47 3.11 1.29
C GLN A 180 -7.14 4.19 0.43
N GLY A 181 -8.48 4.18 0.31
CA GLY A 181 -9.22 5.23 -0.38
C GLY A 181 -9.11 6.59 0.33
N LEU A 182 -9.21 6.60 1.68
CA LEU A 182 -9.08 7.83 2.46
C LEU A 182 -7.67 8.44 2.34
N ALA A 183 -6.63 7.61 2.21
CA ALA A 183 -5.27 8.08 1.91
C ALA A 183 -5.22 8.89 0.61
N GLY A 184 -6.01 8.50 -0.39
CA GLY A 184 -6.15 9.24 -1.64
C GLY A 184 -6.77 10.62 -1.44
N ILE A 185 -7.86 10.69 -0.67
CA ILE A 185 -8.53 11.98 -0.35
C ILE A 185 -7.56 12.91 0.38
N PHE A 186 -6.84 12.41 1.39
CA PHE A 186 -5.86 13.22 2.10
C PHE A 186 -4.76 13.74 1.17
N ALA A 187 -4.30 12.94 0.20
CA ALA A 187 -3.33 13.38 -0.81
C ALA A 187 -3.88 14.48 -1.73
N SER A 188 -5.11 14.36 -2.22
CA SER A 188 -5.75 15.39 -3.02
C SER A 188 -6.00 16.68 -2.24
N VAL A 189 -6.47 16.59 -0.99
CA VAL A 189 -6.68 17.75 -0.12
C VAL A 189 -5.34 18.42 0.19
N ALA A 190 -4.31 17.66 0.52
CA ALA A 190 -2.97 18.19 0.77
C ALA A 190 -2.36 18.89 -0.46
N MET A 191 -2.63 18.37 -1.67
CA MET A 191 -2.25 19.00 -2.93
C MET A 191 -2.94 20.37 -3.09
N ILE A 192 -4.25 20.43 -2.90
CA ILE A 192 -5.04 21.67 -3.00
C ILE A 192 -4.60 22.68 -1.94
N CYS A 193 -4.40 22.25 -0.70
CA CYS A 193 -3.93 23.10 0.38
C CYS A 193 -2.52 23.67 0.12
N ALA A 194 -1.61 22.89 -0.48
CA ALA A 194 -0.28 23.40 -0.83
C ALA A 194 -0.37 24.50 -1.90
N ILE A 195 -1.17 24.30 -2.94
CA ILE A 195 -1.42 25.33 -3.97
C ILE A 195 -2.04 26.58 -3.34
N ALA A 196 -3.04 26.41 -2.48
CA ALA A 196 -3.71 27.52 -1.80
C ALA A 196 -2.82 28.28 -0.81
N SER A 197 -1.86 27.60 -0.19
CA SER A 197 -0.93 28.21 0.75
C SER A 197 0.10 29.13 0.08
N GLY A 198 0.36 28.94 -1.21
CA GLY A 198 1.44 29.63 -1.93
C GLY A 198 2.84 29.31 -1.38
N SER A 199 2.98 28.27 -0.54
CA SER A 199 4.26 27.86 0.04
C SER A 199 5.19 27.31 -1.04
N GLU A 200 6.49 27.39 -0.80
CA GLU A 200 7.47 26.73 -1.67
C GLU A 200 7.18 25.22 -1.77
N LEU A 201 7.47 24.64 -2.95
CA LEU A 201 7.27 23.22 -3.21
C LEU A 201 8.11 22.35 -2.26
N SER A 202 9.28 22.83 -1.84
CA SER A 202 10.17 22.20 -0.85
C SER A 202 9.52 22.06 0.53
N GLU A 203 8.96 23.15 1.07
CA GLU A 203 8.28 23.15 2.37
C GLU A 203 7.00 22.32 2.34
N SER A 204 6.25 22.39 1.23
CA SER A 204 5.06 21.56 1.04
C SER A 204 5.41 20.07 0.99
N ALA A 205 6.43 19.69 0.21
CA ALA A 205 6.90 18.30 0.13
C ALA A 205 7.46 17.81 1.48
N PHE A 206 8.18 18.65 2.21
CA PHE A 206 8.64 18.34 3.57
C PHE A 206 7.45 18.04 4.49
N GLY A 207 6.42 18.89 4.47
CA GLY A 207 5.17 18.65 5.20
C GLY A 207 4.54 17.30 4.85
N TYR A 208 4.43 16.98 3.57
CA TYR A 208 3.92 15.68 3.12
C TYR A 208 4.70 14.50 3.70
N PHE A 209 6.03 14.51 3.61
CA PHE A 209 6.84 13.39 4.10
C PHE A 209 6.80 13.25 5.63
N ILE A 210 6.73 14.36 6.38
CA ILE A 210 6.56 14.31 7.84
C ILE A 210 5.18 13.77 8.22
N THR A 211 4.12 14.23 7.56
CA THR A 211 2.76 13.70 7.81
C THR A 211 2.68 12.22 7.47
N ALA A 212 3.31 11.76 6.39
CA ALA A 212 3.44 10.34 6.07
C ALA A 212 4.13 9.56 7.20
N CYS A 213 5.24 10.07 7.75
CA CYS A 213 5.93 9.44 8.88
C CYS A 213 5.01 9.31 10.11
N MET A 214 4.26 10.35 10.44
CA MET A 214 3.32 10.33 11.58
C MET A 214 2.23 9.27 11.41
N VAL A 215 1.69 9.13 10.20
CA VAL A 215 0.66 8.12 9.90
C VAL A 215 1.25 6.70 9.92
N VAL A 216 2.48 6.50 9.44
CA VAL A 216 3.15 5.19 9.54
C VAL A 216 3.45 4.83 11.01
N ILE A 217 3.88 5.79 11.84
CA ILE A 217 4.07 5.57 13.28
C ILE A 217 2.74 5.17 13.93
N LEU A 218 1.64 5.88 13.62
CA LEU A 218 0.32 5.52 14.11
C LEU A 218 -0.08 4.10 13.67
N ALA A 219 0.17 3.74 12.40
CA ALA A 219 -0.10 2.40 11.90
C ALA A 219 0.72 1.31 12.64
N ILE A 220 1.99 1.59 12.98
CA ILE A 220 2.83 0.70 13.80
C ILE A 220 2.22 0.52 15.19
N ILE A 221 1.84 1.61 15.86
CA ILE A 221 1.22 1.55 17.19
C ILE A 221 -0.08 0.74 17.14
N CYS A 222 -0.93 0.99 16.14
CA CYS A 222 -2.16 0.23 15.90
C CYS A 222 -1.88 -1.26 15.67
N TYR A 223 -0.85 -1.61 14.89
CA TYR A 223 -0.46 -2.99 14.68
C TYR A 223 -0.02 -3.68 15.98
N LEU A 224 0.78 -3.01 16.81
CA LEU A 224 1.27 -3.54 18.09
C LEU A 224 0.15 -3.68 19.12
N ALA A 225 -0.94 -2.93 19.00
CA ALA A 225 -2.13 -3.08 19.84
C ALA A 225 -2.99 -4.30 19.46
N LEU A 226 -2.89 -4.79 18.22
CA LEU A 226 -3.77 -5.83 17.67
C LEU A 226 -3.74 -7.16 18.47
N PRO A 227 -2.58 -7.70 18.89
CA PRO A 227 -2.53 -8.93 19.70
C PRO A 227 -3.20 -8.80 21.08
N LYS A 228 -3.40 -7.57 21.59
CA LYS A 228 -4.04 -7.34 22.88
C LYS A 228 -5.57 -7.51 22.81
N LEU A 229 -6.15 -7.50 21.61
CA LEU A 229 -7.61 -7.61 21.43
C LEU A 229 -8.07 -9.07 21.40
N GLU A 230 -9.07 -9.40 22.23
CA GLU A 230 -9.63 -10.75 22.35
C GLU A 230 -10.20 -11.26 21.02
N PHE A 231 -10.88 -10.39 20.27
CA PHE A 231 -11.44 -10.71 18.95
C PHE A 231 -10.38 -11.21 17.98
N TYR A 232 -9.25 -10.51 17.89
CA TYR A 232 -8.16 -10.89 17.01
C TYR A 232 -7.50 -12.21 17.45
N ARG A 233 -7.29 -12.37 18.77
CA ARG A 233 -6.71 -13.61 19.33
C ARG A 233 -7.57 -14.83 19.00
N TYR A 234 -8.89 -14.72 19.08
CA TYR A 234 -9.82 -15.81 18.72
C TYR A 234 -9.64 -16.29 17.27
N TYR A 235 -9.67 -15.38 16.29
CA TYR A 235 -9.48 -15.75 14.88
C TYR A 235 -8.05 -16.24 14.57
N GLN A 236 -7.06 -15.72 15.28
CA GLN A 236 -5.68 -16.17 15.16
C GLN A 236 -5.50 -17.60 15.70
N GLN A 237 -6.15 -17.95 16.81
CA GLN A 237 -6.14 -19.30 17.39
C GLN A 237 -6.87 -20.31 16.50
N LEU A 238 -7.99 -19.92 15.88
CA LEU A 238 -8.72 -20.76 14.91
C LEU A 238 -7.83 -21.24 13.76
N LYS A 239 -6.86 -20.41 13.34
CA LYS A 239 -5.87 -20.77 12.30
C LYS A 239 -4.85 -21.80 12.79
N LEU A 240 -4.48 -21.76 14.07
CA LEU A 240 -3.49 -22.64 14.68
C LEU A 240 -4.04 -24.04 14.94
N GLU A 241 -5.32 -24.16 15.33
CA GLU A 241 -5.99 -25.45 15.53
C GLU A 241 -6.35 -26.14 14.20
N GLY A 242 -6.50 -25.37 13.11
CA GLY A 242 -6.75 -25.92 11.77
C GLY A 242 -8.14 -26.58 11.60
N PRO A 243 -8.62 -26.75 10.35
CA PRO A 243 -9.95 -27.32 10.11
C PRO A 243 -10.09 -28.78 10.60
N GLY A 244 -9.02 -29.56 10.54
CA GLY A 244 -9.04 -31.00 10.82
C GLY A 244 -9.11 -31.36 12.30
N GLU A 245 -8.52 -30.55 13.19
CA GLU A 245 -8.57 -30.81 14.64
C GLU A 245 -9.97 -30.45 15.20
N GLN A 246 -10.68 -29.55 14.53
CA GLN A 246 -12.03 -29.14 14.88
C GLN A 246 -13.10 -30.11 14.36
N GLU A 247 -12.98 -30.66 13.15
CA GLU A 247 -13.82 -31.78 12.70
C GLU A 247 -13.64 -32.98 13.65
N THR A 248 -12.40 -33.27 14.08
CA THR A 248 -12.13 -34.34 15.03
C THR A 248 -12.74 -34.04 16.41
N LYS A 249 -12.61 -32.81 16.94
CA LYS A 249 -13.25 -32.41 18.21
C LYS A 249 -14.79 -32.40 18.11
N LEU A 250 -15.37 -31.99 16.98
CA LEU A 250 -16.82 -31.93 16.76
C LEU A 250 -17.41 -33.34 16.57
N ASP A 251 -16.73 -34.24 15.87
CA ASP A 251 -17.09 -35.65 15.75
C ASP A 251 -16.99 -36.38 17.10
N LEU A 252 -15.98 -36.07 17.92
CA LEU A 252 -15.84 -36.64 19.27
C LEU A 252 -16.93 -36.14 20.23
N ILE A 253 -17.39 -34.89 20.06
CA ILE A 253 -18.50 -34.33 20.85
C ILE A 253 -19.85 -34.91 20.35
N SER A 254 -20.05 -35.02 19.03
CA SER A 254 -21.26 -35.61 18.45
C SER A 254 -21.38 -37.12 18.74
N LYS A 255 -20.27 -37.84 18.87
CA LYS A 255 -20.25 -39.25 19.31
C LYS A 255 -20.32 -39.43 20.83
N GLY A 256 -20.12 -38.36 21.60
CA GLY A 256 -20.20 -38.37 23.07
C GLY A 256 -21.63 -38.27 23.63
N GLU A 257 -22.63 -37.97 22.80
CA GLU A 257 -24.04 -37.87 23.21
C GLU A 257 -24.87 -39.14 22.93
N GLU A 258 -24.32 -40.15 22.22
CA GLU A 258 -24.94 -41.47 22.06
C GLU A 258 -23.95 -42.59 22.34
N SER A 259 -23.89 -43.08 23.58
CA SER A 259 -23.54 -44.48 23.86
C SER A 259 -23.78 -44.85 25.32
N THR A 260 -25.00 -45.32 25.59
CA THR A 260 -25.28 -46.25 26.69
C THR A 260 -24.84 -47.66 26.25
N ALA A 261 -24.05 -48.33 27.09
CA ALA A 261 -23.90 -49.78 27.23
C ALA A 261 -23.12 -50.63 26.16
N VAL A 262 -21.99 -51.20 26.63
CA VAL A 262 -21.65 -52.66 26.62
C VAL A 262 -20.88 -53.28 25.41
N LYS A 263 -19.54 -53.42 25.51
CA LYS A 263 -18.71 -54.66 25.67
C LYS A 263 -17.26 -54.49 25.18
N GLU A 264 -16.33 -55.00 25.99
CA GLU A 264 -14.91 -55.24 25.68
C GLU A 264 -14.75 -56.47 24.76
N GLU A 265 -13.76 -56.42 23.84
CA GLU A 265 -12.85 -57.52 23.42
C GLU A 265 -11.81 -57.01 22.38
N PRO A 266 -10.67 -57.71 22.18
CA PRO A 266 -9.36 -57.07 21.99
C PRO A 266 -8.77 -57.11 20.57
N GLY A 267 -7.87 -56.17 20.29
CA GLY A 267 -6.67 -56.38 19.47
C GLY A 267 -6.83 -56.46 17.96
N VAL A 268 -6.80 -55.30 17.27
CA VAL A 268 -6.21 -55.20 15.92
C VAL A 268 -5.41 -53.88 15.82
N SER A 269 -4.16 -54.03 15.44
CA SER A 269 -3.14 -53.00 15.21
C SER A 269 -3.61 -51.83 14.35
N ALA A 270 -3.38 -50.63 14.86
CA ALA A 270 -3.60 -49.35 14.17
C ALA A 270 -2.81 -49.26 12.85
N PRO A 271 -3.41 -48.79 11.74
CA PRO A 271 -2.63 -48.28 10.64
C PRO A 271 -2.12 -46.89 11.04
N ASN A 272 -0.79 -46.75 11.06
CA ASN A 272 -0.06 -45.49 11.13
C ASN A 272 -0.67 -44.45 10.18
N SER A 273 -1.50 -43.53 10.70
CA SER A 273 -1.88 -42.32 9.97
C SER A 273 -0.73 -41.33 10.07
N GLN A 274 0.16 -41.38 9.09
CA GLN A 274 1.09 -40.28 8.83
C GLN A 274 0.32 -38.95 8.78
N PRO A 275 0.83 -37.88 9.41
CA PRO A 275 0.26 -36.56 9.23
C PRO A 275 0.56 -36.13 7.80
N THR A 276 -0.39 -36.34 6.90
CA THR A 276 -0.32 -35.79 5.55
C THR A 276 -0.43 -34.27 5.69
N SER A 277 0.73 -33.61 5.76
CA SER A 277 0.81 -32.17 5.57
C SER A 277 0.33 -31.92 4.13
N ARG A 278 -0.99 -31.67 3.97
CA ARG A 278 -1.57 -31.20 2.72
C ARG A 278 -1.04 -29.79 2.49
N SER A 279 0.11 -29.70 1.82
CA SER A 279 0.53 -28.46 1.19
C SER A 279 -0.55 -28.09 0.17
N HIS A 280 -1.45 -27.18 0.55
CA HIS A 280 -2.47 -26.67 -0.37
C HIS A 280 -1.76 -26.11 -1.59
N SER A 281 -1.97 -26.74 -2.75
CA SER A 281 -1.31 -26.35 -3.99
C SER A 281 -1.71 -24.91 -4.34
N VAL A 282 -0.73 -24.00 -4.43
CA VAL A 282 -0.92 -22.60 -4.86
C VAL A 282 -1.70 -22.52 -6.17
N LYS A 283 -1.46 -23.48 -7.07
CA LYS A 283 -2.17 -23.61 -8.35
C LYS A 283 -3.67 -23.88 -8.17
N ALA A 284 -4.05 -24.68 -7.18
CA ALA A 284 -5.46 -24.95 -6.89
C ALA A 284 -6.15 -23.72 -6.29
N ILE A 285 -5.48 -23.00 -5.38
CA ILE A 285 -5.99 -21.74 -4.82
C ILE A 285 -6.18 -20.71 -5.94
N PHE A 286 -5.18 -20.53 -6.81
CA PHE A 286 -5.26 -19.62 -7.94
C PHE A 286 -6.43 -19.95 -8.88
N LYS A 287 -6.64 -21.24 -9.20
CA LYS A 287 -7.77 -21.67 -10.02
C LYS A 287 -9.10 -21.24 -9.40
N ASN A 288 -9.26 -21.38 -8.07
CA ASN A 288 -10.49 -21.03 -7.36
C ASN A 288 -10.76 -19.52 -7.34
N ILE A 289 -9.73 -18.68 -7.22
CA ILE A 289 -9.89 -17.21 -7.18
C ILE A 289 -9.71 -16.53 -8.54
N SER A 290 -9.48 -17.31 -9.60
CA SER A 290 -9.05 -16.81 -10.91
C SER A 290 -9.95 -15.71 -11.47
N VAL A 291 -11.28 -15.88 -11.39
CA VAL A 291 -12.25 -14.86 -11.83
C VAL A 291 -12.03 -13.53 -11.11
N LEU A 292 -11.96 -13.54 -9.77
CA LEU A 292 -11.75 -12.33 -8.96
C LEU A 292 -10.36 -11.73 -9.22
N ALA A 293 -9.33 -12.56 -9.37
CA ALA A 293 -7.96 -12.13 -9.64
C ALA A 293 -7.81 -11.45 -11.01
N PHE A 294 -8.43 -12.00 -12.06
CA PHE A 294 -8.44 -11.38 -13.39
C PHE A 294 -9.30 -10.11 -13.40
N SER A 295 -10.45 -10.11 -12.72
CA SER A 295 -11.30 -8.92 -12.62
C SER A 295 -10.57 -7.76 -11.94
N VAL A 296 -9.91 -7.98 -10.80
CA VAL A 296 -9.16 -6.90 -10.12
C VAL A 296 -7.96 -6.43 -10.93
N CYS A 297 -7.27 -7.34 -11.64
CA CYS A 297 -6.21 -6.99 -12.57
C CYS A 297 -6.73 -6.09 -13.70
N PHE A 298 -7.88 -6.42 -14.29
CA PHE A 298 -8.50 -5.64 -15.34
C PHE A 298 -8.97 -4.26 -14.85
N ILE A 299 -9.54 -4.18 -13.65
CA ILE A 299 -9.91 -2.90 -13.01
C ILE A 299 -8.69 -1.98 -12.95
N PHE A 300 -7.58 -2.43 -12.35
CA PHE A 300 -6.39 -1.58 -12.23
C PHE A 300 -5.69 -1.32 -13.57
N THR A 301 -5.80 -2.23 -14.53
CA THR A 301 -5.29 -2.01 -15.90
C THR A 301 -5.97 -0.81 -16.54
N ILE A 302 -7.30 -0.74 -16.48
CA ILE A 302 -8.06 0.40 -17.01
C ILE A 302 -7.81 1.66 -16.17
N THR A 303 -7.84 1.55 -14.84
CA THR A 303 -7.64 2.69 -13.95
C THR A 303 -6.28 3.33 -14.15
N ILE A 304 -5.18 2.58 -14.08
CA ILE A 304 -3.81 3.13 -14.21
C ILE A 304 -3.46 3.46 -15.67
N GLY A 305 -4.11 2.80 -16.64
CA GLY A 305 -3.97 3.13 -18.06
C GLY A 305 -4.55 4.50 -18.43
N LEU A 306 -5.55 4.99 -17.70
CA LEU A 306 -6.16 6.30 -17.92
C LEU A 306 -5.73 7.34 -16.87
N PHE A 307 -5.79 7.00 -15.59
CA PHE A 307 -5.50 7.90 -14.48
C PHE A 307 -4.13 7.62 -13.84
N PRO A 308 -3.30 8.66 -13.57
CA PRO A 308 -3.55 10.07 -13.85
C PRO A 308 -3.06 10.53 -15.22
N ALA A 309 -2.20 9.75 -15.90
CA ALA A 309 -1.39 10.24 -17.04
C ALA A 309 -2.22 10.81 -18.20
N VAL A 310 -3.33 10.18 -18.57
CA VAL A 310 -4.19 10.68 -19.66
C VAL A 310 -5.16 11.74 -19.14
N THR A 311 -5.74 11.51 -17.95
CA THR A 311 -6.75 12.41 -17.38
C THR A 311 -6.19 13.75 -16.91
N ALA A 312 -4.89 13.83 -16.58
CA ALA A 312 -4.22 15.06 -16.16
C ALA A 312 -3.98 16.06 -17.30
N GLU A 313 -4.11 15.64 -18.56
CA GLU A 313 -3.96 16.49 -19.75
C GLU A 313 -5.26 17.23 -20.13
N VAL A 314 -6.37 16.90 -19.47
CA VAL A 314 -7.67 17.54 -19.72
C VAL A 314 -7.63 19.02 -19.30
N LYS A 315 -8.26 19.89 -20.09
CA LYS A 315 -8.38 21.33 -19.80
C LYS A 315 -9.84 21.75 -19.65
N SER A 316 -10.10 22.75 -18.80
CA SER A 316 -11.41 23.37 -18.68
C SER A 316 -11.76 24.11 -19.97
N THR A 317 -12.93 23.83 -20.54
CA THR A 317 -13.49 24.56 -21.70
C THR A 317 -14.35 25.75 -21.29
N ILE A 318 -14.73 25.82 -20.00
CA ILE A 318 -15.48 26.95 -19.44
C ILE A 318 -14.46 28.01 -19.06
N VAL A 319 -14.70 29.26 -19.49
CA VAL A 319 -13.86 30.43 -19.19
C VAL A 319 -13.78 30.59 -17.67
N GLY A 320 -12.65 30.19 -17.10
CA GLY A 320 -12.32 30.38 -15.69
C GLY A 320 -11.44 31.62 -15.51
N THR A 321 -11.32 32.07 -14.26
CA THR A 321 -10.24 32.99 -13.87
C THR A 321 -8.89 32.30 -14.06
N SER A 322 -7.79 33.05 -14.23
CA SER A 322 -6.44 32.48 -14.35
C SER A 322 -6.08 31.56 -13.18
N SER A 323 -6.64 31.81 -11.99
CA SER A 323 -6.47 30.97 -10.81
C SER A 323 -7.05 29.56 -10.97
N TRP A 324 -8.14 29.38 -11.74
CA TRP A 324 -8.78 28.07 -11.89
C TRP A 324 -7.91 27.06 -12.64
N GLU A 325 -6.99 27.52 -13.50
CA GLU A 325 -6.06 26.63 -14.21
C GLU A 325 -5.20 25.81 -13.24
N ALA A 326 -4.77 26.40 -12.12
CA ALA A 326 -3.99 25.71 -11.10
C ALA A 326 -4.81 24.69 -10.28
N TYR A 327 -6.11 24.90 -10.13
CA TYR A 327 -6.99 24.04 -9.33
C TYR A 327 -7.78 23.02 -10.15
N PHE A 328 -7.93 23.21 -11.44
CA PHE A 328 -8.78 22.38 -12.28
C PHE A 328 -8.42 20.89 -12.19
N ILE A 329 -7.15 20.54 -12.39
CA ILE A 329 -6.70 19.14 -12.30
C ILE A 329 -6.75 18.59 -10.87
N PRO A 330 -6.21 19.27 -9.84
CA PRO A 330 -6.34 18.81 -8.44
C PRO A 330 -7.79 18.57 -8.00
N VAL A 331 -8.73 19.41 -8.42
CA VAL A 331 -10.14 19.32 -8.00
C VAL A 331 -10.93 18.36 -8.91
N SER A 332 -10.99 18.63 -10.21
CA SER A 332 -11.88 17.88 -11.11
C SER A 332 -11.39 16.46 -11.39
N CYS A 333 -10.08 16.22 -11.36
CA CYS A 333 -9.48 14.91 -11.60
C CYS A 333 -9.09 14.21 -10.29
N PHE A 334 -8.10 14.71 -9.57
CA PHE A 334 -7.55 14.00 -8.40
C PHE A 334 -8.53 13.91 -7.23
N LEU A 335 -9.19 15.01 -6.83
CA LEU A 335 -10.12 14.98 -5.71
C LEU A 335 -11.38 14.17 -6.06
N THR A 336 -11.98 14.40 -7.23
CA THR A 336 -13.12 13.61 -7.73
C THR A 336 -12.80 12.11 -7.72
N PHE A 337 -11.69 11.69 -8.34
CA PHE A 337 -11.29 10.29 -8.39
C PHE A 337 -11.20 9.68 -6.99
N ASN A 338 -10.48 10.35 -6.08
CA ASN A 338 -10.25 9.82 -4.74
C ASN A 338 -11.51 9.80 -3.87
N ILE A 339 -12.42 10.78 -4.03
CA ILE A 339 -13.73 10.76 -3.34
C ILE A 339 -14.55 9.56 -3.79
N PHE A 340 -14.72 9.36 -5.11
CA PHE A 340 -15.57 8.30 -5.63
C PHE A 340 -14.94 6.90 -5.46
N ASP A 341 -13.62 6.75 -5.54
CA ASP A 341 -12.91 5.51 -5.19
C ASP A 341 -13.10 5.17 -3.70
N TRP A 342 -12.94 6.14 -2.80
CA TRP A 342 -13.15 5.92 -1.36
C TRP A 342 -14.60 5.58 -1.04
N LEU A 343 -15.58 6.30 -1.61
CA LEU A 343 -17.00 6.01 -1.42
C LEU A 343 -17.34 4.60 -1.91
N GLY A 344 -16.85 4.21 -3.09
CA GLY A 344 -17.05 2.87 -3.65
C GLY A 344 -16.48 1.78 -2.74
N ARG A 345 -15.24 1.93 -2.28
CA ARG A 345 -14.60 0.99 -1.34
C ARG A 345 -15.35 0.91 -0.02
N SER A 346 -15.74 2.05 0.53
CA SER A 346 -16.43 2.13 1.83
C SER A 346 -17.84 1.55 1.78
N LEU A 347 -18.55 1.71 0.66
CA LEU A 347 -19.88 1.14 0.46
C LEU A 347 -19.89 -0.38 0.59
N THR A 348 -18.81 -1.06 0.17
CA THR A 348 -18.70 -2.54 0.30
C THR A 348 -18.72 -3.02 1.76
N ALA A 349 -18.53 -2.14 2.75
CA ALA A 349 -18.58 -2.51 4.17
C ALA A 349 -20.02 -2.75 4.64
N VAL A 350 -20.98 -2.07 4.00
CA VAL A 350 -22.39 -2.06 4.37
C VAL A 350 -23.21 -2.84 3.33
N PHE A 351 -22.79 -2.82 2.07
CA PHE A 351 -23.59 -3.31 0.96
C PHE A 351 -22.76 -4.02 -0.11
N MET A 352 -23.05 -5.31 -0.33
CA MET A 352 -22.45 -6.15 -1.37
C MET A 352 -23.54 -6.88 -2.16
N TRP A 353 -24.09 -6.23 -3.20
CA TRP A 353 -25.29 -6.63 -3.96
C TRP A 353 -25.30 -8.11 -4.37
N GLU A 354 -24.28 -8.62 -5.07
CA GLU A 354 -24.30 -9.99 -5.62
C GLU A 354 -24.02 -11.09 -4.59
N SER A 355 -23.40 -10.77 -3.44
CA SER A 355 -23.11 -11.78 -2.40
C SER A 355 -24.38 -12.24 -1.67
N THR A 356 -25.41 -11.40 -1.68
CA THR A 356 -26.72 -11.67 -1.05
C THR A 356 -27.63 -12.52 -1.95
N ALA A 357 -27.38 -12.55 -3.27
CA ALA A 357 -28.20 -13.28 -4.24
C ALA A 357 -27.78 -14.74 -4.45
N ARG A 358 -26.63 -15.17 -3.90
CA ARG A 358 -26.12 -16.56 -4.00
C ARG A 358 -26.04 -17.30 -2.66
N ARG A 359 -26.76 -16.83 -1.63
CA ARG A 359 -26.91 -17.55 -0.35
C ARG A 359 -28.24 -18.24 -0.26
#